data_AF-A0A3D3YWI6-F1
#
_entry.id   AF-A0A3D3YWI6-F1
#
_cell.length_a   1.000
_cell.length_b   1.000
_cell.length_c   1.000
_cell.angle_alpha   90.00
_cell.angle_beta   90.00
_cell.angle_gamma   90.00
#
_symmetry.space_group_name_H-M   'P 1'
#
loop_
_entity.id
_entity.type
_entity.pdbx_description
1 polymer ?
#
loop_
_entity_poly.entity_id
_entity_poly.type
_entity_poly.pdbx_seq_one_letter_code
_entity_poly.pdbx_strand_id
1 'polypeptide(L)'
;MGAAVYLFYLPVYRARGFRVPVGFDTPWYVWRADFVAERGLGPLDTAVRPGHALLSAVLGAVTGRSQLQLAVVLPLVLVAVLALAVGALAVAGLGAGQGRLRWAVTVALAGTVLATTRLVGENVANLLNLAMVVAALAALLGWVGGARRGLAGTVALLIAAGLAHWVFL
;
A
#
# COMPACT_ATOMS: atom_id res chain seq x y z
N MET A 1 14.21 7.17 -13.47
CA MET A 1 13.32 8.13 -12.78
C MET A 1 13.38 8.01 -11.26
N GLY A 2 13.01 6.88 -10.65
CA GLY A 2 13.01 6.74 -9.17
C GLY A 2 14.33 7.07 -8.49
N ALA A 3 15.47 6.61 -9.03
CA ALA A 3 16.80 6.98 -8.53
C ALA A 3 17.09 8.49 -8.61
N ALA A 4 16.63 9.16 -9.68
CA ALA A 4 16.80 10.61 -9.81
C ALA A 4 15.98 11.37 -8.76
N VAL A 5 14.75 10.93 -8.49
CA VAL A 5 13.92 11.53 -7.43
C VAL A 5 14.52 11.26 -6.04
N TYR A 6 14.99 10.03 -5.78
CA TYR A 6 15.68 9.70 -4.55
C TYR A 6 16.92 10.57 -4.34
N LEU A 7 17.78 10.69 -5.35
CA LEU A 7 18.99 11.51 -5.32
C LEU A 7 18.68 13.01 -5.22
N PHE A 8 17.51 13.45 -5.66
CA PHE A 8 17.06 14.83 -5.51
C PHE A 8 16.66 15.15 -4.06
N TYR A 9 15.93 14.25 -3.38
CA TYR A 9 15.43 14.49 -2.03
C TYR A 9 16.38 14.08 -0.90
N LEU A 10 17.21 13.05 -1.08
CA LEU A 10 18.12 12.57 -0.04
C LEU A 10 19.10 13.66 0.48
N PRO A 11 19.71 14.51 -0.36
CA PRO A 11 20.58 15.58 0.11
C PRO A 11 19.85 16.60 0.98
N VAL A 12 18.56 16.85 0.72
CA VAL A 12 17.74 17.77 1.52
C VAL A 12 17.58 17.25 2.95
N TYR A 13 17.35 15.95 3.13
CA TYR A 13 17.27 15.33 4.46
C TYR A 13 18.58 15.50 5.24
N ARG A 14 19.72 15.27 4.58
CA ARG A 14 21.06 15.48 5.17
C ARG A 14 21.30 16.95 5.51
N ALA A 15 21.06 17.86 4.57
CA ALA A 15 21.33 19.30 4.73
C ALA A 15 20.44 19.98 5.79
N ARG A 16 19.19 19.52 5.93
CA ARG A 16 18.23 20.05 6.91
C ARG A 16 18.20 19.28 8.22
N GLY A 17 18.98 18.20 8.35
CA GLY A 17 19.02 17.38 9.56
C GLY A 17 17.72 16.65 9.87
N PHE A 18 16.88 16.38 8.86
CA PHE A 18 15.62 15.66 9.08
C PHE A 18 15.89 14.20 9.46
N ARG A 19 15.41 13.81 10.64
CA ARG A 19 15.55 12.45 11.18
C ARG A 19 14.30 11.58 11.00
N VAL A 20 13.19 12.20 10.60
CA VAL A 20 11.89 11.55 10.39
C VAL A 20 11.34 11.94 9.02
N PRO A 21 10.46 11.12 8.42
CA PRO A 21 9.77 11.49 7.21
C PRO A 21 9.05 12.82 7.36
N VAL A 22 9.27 13.74 6.43
CA VAL A 22 8.64 15.06 6.43
C VAL A 22 7.23 14.92 5.85
N GLY A 23 6.21 15.25 6.64
CA GLY A 23 4.80 15.21 6.26
C GLY A 23 3.89 15.42 7.45
N PHE A 24 2.67 15.91 7.22
CA PHE A 24 1.69 16.16 8.28
C PHE A 24 1.05 14.88 8.80
N ASP A 25 0.92 13.85 7.96
CA ASP A 25 0.14 12.66 8.31
C ASP A 25 0.97 11.54 8.96
N THR A 26 2.30 11.54 8.78
CA THR A 26 3.16 10.50 9.39
C THR A 26 3.03 10.46 10.92
N PRO A 27 3.08 11.59 11.66
CA PRO A 27 2.82 11.59 13.10
C PRO A 27 1.44 11.02 13.46
N TRP A 28 0.41 11.35 12.66
CA TRP A 28 -0.94 10.82 12.84
C TRP A 28 -1.00 9.29 12.66
N TYR A 29 -0.37 8.75 11.60
CA TYR A 29 -0.35 7.30 11.37
C TYR A 29 0.43 6.54 12.44
N VAL A 30 1.54 7.10 12.93
CA VAL A 30 2.33 6.52 14.03
C VAL A 30 1.50 6.49 15.31
N TRP A 31 0.99 7.65 15.73
CA TRP A 31 0.17 7.77 16.94
C TRP A 31 -1.06 6.86 16.88
N ARG A 32 -1.75 6.82 15.74
CA ARG A 32 -2.96 6.00 15.57
C ARG A 32 -2.66 4.51 15.66
N ALA A 33 -1.54 4.06 15.09
CA ALA A 33 -1.15 2.65 15.17
C ALA A 33 -0.72 2.25 16.59
N ASP A 34 0.00 3.12 17.30
CA ASP A 34 0.33 2.92 18.72
C ASP A 34 -0.95 2.86 19.57
N PHE A 35 -1.86 3.81 19.37
CA PHE A 35 -3.14 3.85 20.06
C PHE A 35 -3.96 2.57 19.82
N VAL A 36 -4.06 2.12 18.57
CA VAL A 36 -4.81 0.89 18.23
C VAL A 36 -4.14 -0.36 18.81
N ALA A 37 -2.81 -0.40 18.89
CA ALA A 37 -2.09 -1.50 19.52
C ALA A 37 -2.37 -1.60 21.03
N GLU A 38 -2.51 -0.45 21.72
CA GLU A 38 -2.72 -0.41 23.16
C GLU A 38 -4.19 -0.45 23.59
N ARG A 39 -5.07 0.22 22.84
CA ARG A 39 -6.46 0.51 23.23
C ARG A 39 -7.50 -0.11 22.31
N GLY A 40 -7.09 -0.69 21.19
CA GLY A 40 -7.98 -1.19 20.16
C GLY A 40 -8.64 -0.07 19.33
N LEU A 41 -9.63 -0.44 18.53
CA LEU A 41 -10.37 0.46 17.66
C LEU A 41 -11.54 1.13 18.39
N GLY A 42 -11.84 2.38 18.07
CA GLY A 42 -13.12 3.01 18.44
C GLY A 42 -13.00 4.49 18.78
N PRO A 43 -12.23 4.88 19.82
CA PRO A 43 -12.10 6.27 20.22
C PRO A 43 -11.36 7.11 19.17
N LEU A 44 -11.56 8.44 19.19
CA LEU A 44 -10.71 9.43 18.52
C LEU A 44 -10.49 9.16 17.02
N ASP A 45 -11.56 8.80 16.30
CA ASP A 45 -11.55 8.50 14.85
C ASP A 45 -10.64 7.34 14.40
N THR A 46 -10.19 6.51 15.34
CA THR A 46 -9.37 5.34 15.02
C THR A 46 -10.12 4.27 14.23
N ALA A 47 -11.45 4.29 14.21
CA ALA A 47 -12.29 3.36 13.46
C ALA A 47 -12.60 3.78 12.01
N VAL A 48 -12.33 5.03 11.58
CA VAL A 48 -12.77 5.54 10.26
C VAL A 48 -12.07 4.81 9.08
N ARG A 49 -10.77 4.49 9.20
CA ARG A 49 -9.99 3.76 8.18
C ARG A 49 -8.98 2.85 8.89
N PRO A 50 -9.47 1.77 9.50
CA PRO A 50 -8.72 1.01 10.51
C PRO A 50 -7.64 0.13 9.89
N GLY A 51 -7.76 -0.21 8.60
CA GLY A 51 -6.92 -1.23 7.97
C GLY A 51 -5.43 -0.97 8.12
N HIS A 52 -4.98 0.27 7.92
CA HIS A 52 -3.58 0.64 8.12
C HIS A 52 -3.15 0.51 9.58
N ALA A 53 -3.94 1.06 10.51
CA ALA A 53 -3.58 1.07 11.93
C ALA A 53 -3.54 -0.35 12.51
N LEU A 54 -4.51 -1.20 12.15
CA LEU A 54 -4.54 -2.61 12.53
C LEU A 54 -3.35 -3.37 11.94
N LEU A 55 -3.10 -3.22 10.63
CA LEU A 55 -1.99 -3.90 9.97
C LEU A 55 -0.66 -3.49 10.61
N SER A 56 -0.46 -2.20 10.87
CA SER A 56 0.76 -1.69 11.50
C SER A 56 0.91 -2.15 12.96
N ALA A 57 -0.18 -2.19 13.73
CA ALA A 57 -0.17 -2.75 15.09
C ALA A 57 0.22 -4.24 15.10
N VAL A 58 -0.39 -5.05 14.23
CA VAL A 58 -0.07 -6.49 14.08
C VAL A 58 1.37 -6.70 13.64
N LEU A 59 1.83 -5.96 12.63
CA LEU A 59 3.22 -6.03 12.17
C LEU A 59 4.19 -5.61 13.27
N GLY A 60 3.86 -4.60 14.07
CA GLY A 60 4.66 -4.17 15.23
C GLY A 60 4.81 -5.28 16.25
N ALA A 61 3.69 -5.92 16.62
CA ALA A 61 3.67 -7.04 17.56
C ALA A 61 4.46 -8.27 17.04
N VAL A 62 4.33 -8.60 15.75
CA VAL A 62 5.00 -9.77 15.15
C VAL A 62 6.50 -9.54 14.91
N THR A 63 6.89 -8.32 14.53
CA THR A 63 8.28 -8.01 14.13
C THR A 63 9.11 -7.36 15.23
N GLY A 64 8.49 -6.96 16.34
CA GLY A 64 9.13 -6.19 17.42
C GLY A 64 9.55 -4.78 17.00
N ARG A 65 9.00 -4.24 15.90
CA ARG A 65 9.35 -2.92 15.36
C ARG A 65 8.42 -1.84 15.91
N SER A 66 8.98 -0.65 16.12
CA SER A 66 8.18 0.51 16.54
C SER A 66 7.31 1.01 15.38
N GLN A 67 6.20 1.68 15.71
CA GLN A 67 5.31 2.25 14.69
C GLN A 67 6.03 3.33 13.86
N LEU A 68 7.02 4.02 14.42
CA LEU A 68 7.89 4.92 13.67
C LEU A 68 8.72 4.19 12.60
N GLN A 69 9.26 3.01 12.92
CA GLN A 69 10.00 2.21 11.94
C GLN A 69 9.07 1.68 10.85
N LEU A 70 7.87 1.22 11.24
CA LEU A 70 6.86 0.74 10.28
C LEU A 70 6.32 1.86 9.40
N ALA A 71 6.20 3.10 9.90
CA ALA A 71 5.80 4.25 9.11
C ALA A 71 6.79 4.59 7.98
N VAL A 72 8.04 4.11 8.06
CA VAL A 72 9.02 4.23 6.96
C VAL A 72 8.92 3.04 6.00
N VAL A 73 8.79 1.82 6.53
CA VAL A 73 8.90 0.58 5.73
C VAL A 73 7.58 0.22 5.06
N LEU A 74 6.47 0.28 5.79
CA LEU A 74 5.16 -0.18 5.32
C LEU A 74 4.70 0.57 4.06
N PRO A 75 4.83 1.90 3.93
CA PRO A 75 4.46 2.59 2.70
C PRO A 75 5.22 2.08 1.47
N LEU A 76 6.52 1.78 1.60
CA LEU A 76 7.34 1.24 0.50
C LEU A 76 6.89 -0.17 0.10
N VAL A 77 6.55 -1.00 1.08
CA VAL A 77 5.98 -2.33 0.84
C VAL A 77 4.63 -2.20 0.11
N LEU A 78 3.76 -1.31 0.55
CA LEU A 78 2.45 -1.09 -0.08
C LEU A 78 2.57 -0.56 -1.51
N VAL A 79 3.55 0.31 -1.79
CA VAL A 79 3.88 0.72 -3.16
C VAL A 79 4.27 -0.49 -4.01
N ALA A 80 5.14 -1.36 -3.49
CA ALA A 80 5.53 -2.57 -4.21
C ALA A 80 4.34 -3.49 -4.47
N VAL A 81 3.48 -3.71 -3.47
CA VAL A 81 2.25 -4.50 -3.61
C VAL A 81 1.32 -3.90 -4.67
N LEU A 82 1.08 -2.59 -4.63
CA LEU A 82 0.27 -1.92 -5.64
C LEU A 82 0.90 -2.04 -7.04
N ALA A 83 2.21 -1.82 -7.17
CA ALA A 83 2.92 -1.95 -8.45
C ALA A 83 2.79 -3.37 -9.03
N LEU A 84 2.94 -4.40 -8.19
CA LEU A 84 2.72 -5.80 -8.56
C LEU A 84 1.28 -6.06 -9.00
N ALA A 85 0.29 -5.50 -8.28
CA ALA A 85 -1.12 -5.60 -8.64
C ALA A 85 -1.43 -4.94 -9.99
N VAL A 86 -0.86 -3.74 -10.25
CA VAL A 86 -0.99 -3.05 -11.54
C VAL A 86 -0.34 -3.87 -12.65
N GLY A 87 0.84 -4.45 -12.41
CA GLY A 87 1.48 -5.37 -13.35
C GLY A 87 0.60 -6.58 -13.67
N ALA A 88 0.03 -7.22 -12.64
CA ALA A 88 -0.86 -8.36 -12.80
C ALA A 88 -2.12 -7.99 -13.61
N LEU A 89 -2.72 -6.83 -13.32
CA LEU A 89 -3.86 -6.29 -14.05
C LEU A 89 -3.52 -6.07 -15.53
N ALA A 90 -2.36 -5.47 -15.82
CA ALA A 90 -1.91 -5.22 -17.19
C ALA A 90 -1.72 -6.51 -18.00
N VAL A 91 -1.16 -7.56 -17.39
CA VAL A 91 -1.04 -8.87 -18.06
C VAL A 91 -2.39 -9.51 -18.28
N ALA A 92 -3.26 -9.49 -17.26
CA ALA A 92 -4.59 -10.10 -17.34
C ALA A 92 -5.47 -9.44 -18.41
N GLY A 93 -5.34 -8.12 -18.63
CA GLY A 93 -6.12 -7.38 -19.61
C GLY A 93 -5.58 -7.37 -21.05
N LEU A 94 -4.28 -7.58 -21.27
CA LEU A 94 -3.62 -7.34 -22.58
C LEU A 94 -3.16 -8.60 -23.33
N GLY A 95 -3.37 -9.80 -22.78
CA GLY A 95 -3.09 -11.08 -23.46
C GLY A 95 -1.62 -11.54 -23.47
N ALA A 96 -1.40 -12.76 -23.99
CA ALA A 96 -0.21 -13.59 -23.69
C ALA A 96 1.10 -13.24 -24.42
N GLY A 97 1.06 -12.54 -25.55
CA GLY A 97 2.19 -12.47 -26.50
C GLY A 97 3.50 -11.88 -25.96
N GLN A 98 3.46 -11.07 -24.89
CA GLN A 98 4.64 -10.48 -24.23
C GLN A 98 4.46 -10.32 -22.71
N GLY A 99 3.70 -11.21 -22.07
CA GLY A 99 3.22 -11.04 -20.69
C GLY A 99 4.30 -10.68 -19.67
N ARG A 100 5.46 -11.36 -19.66
CA ARG A 100 6.50 -11.15 -18.64
C ARG A 100 7.24 -9.80 -18.77
N LEU A 101 7.60 -9.40 -19.99
CA LEU A 101 8.30 -8.13 -20.21
C LEU A 101 7.37 -6.96 -19.93
N ARG A 102 6.12 -7.02 -20.43
CA ARG A 102 5.10 -6.01 -20.15
C ARG A 102 4.84 -5.89 -18.65
N TRP A 103 4.67 -7.02 -17.96
CA TRP A 103 4.56 -7.05 -16.51
C TRP A 103 5.73 -6.33 -15.82
N ALA A 104 6.96 -6.72 -16.14
CA ALA A 104 8.15 -6.16 -15.50
C ALA A 104 8.26 -4.64 -15.73
N VAL A 105 8.00 -4.17 -16.95
CA VAL A 105 8.00 -2.74 -17.29
C VAL A 105 6.88 -2.01 -16.54
N THR A 106 5.66 -2.55 -16.52
CA THR A 106 4.54 -1.96 -15.79
C THR A 106 4.82 -1.88 -14.30
N VAL A 107 5.35 -2.94 -13.68
CA VAL A 107 5.73 -2.94 -12.25
C VAL A 107 6.81 -1.90 -11.98
N ALA A 108 7.85 -1.84 -12.80
CA ALA A 108 8.94 -0.88 -12.62
C ALA A 108 8.46 0.58 -12.75
N LEU A 109 7.63 0.87 -13.75
CA LEU A 109 7.05 2.20 -13.96
C LEU A 109 6.07 2.57 -12.84
N ALA A 110 5.11 1.70 -12.54
CA ALA A 110 4.14 1.94 -11.47
C ALA A 110 4.85 2.15 -10.13
N GLY A 111 5.78 1.27 -9.76
CA GLY A 111 6.53 1.38 -8.52
C GLY A 111 7.34 2.68 -8.44
N THR A 112 8.03 3.06 -9.51
CA THR A 112 8.83 4.30 -9.51
C THR A 112 8.00 5.57 -9.49
N VAL A 113 6.87 5.62 -10.19
CA VAL A 113 5.96 6.78 -10.15
C VAL A 113 5.29 6.87 -8.78
N LEU A 114 4.68 5.78 -8.32
CA LEU A 114 3.94 5.73 -7.05
C LEU A 114 4.82 6.03 -5.84
N ALA A 115 6.04 5.50 -5.79
CA ALA A 115 7.00 5.74 -4.70
C ALA A 115 7.33 7.22 -4.49
N THR A 116 7.15 8.04 -5.54
CA THR A 116 7.47 9.46 -5.53
C THR A 116 6.25 10.35 -5.26
N THR A 117 5.07 9.75 -5.08
CA THR A 117 3.81 10.48 -4.87
C THR A 117 3.44 10.60 -3.40
N ARG A 118 2.54 11.54 -3.09
CA ARG A 118 1.95 11.74 -1.75
C ARG A 118 1.14 10.54 -1.25
N LEU A 119 0.85 9.53 -2.08
CA LEU A 119 0.23 8.27 -1.63
C LEU A 119 1.07 7.54 -0.57
N VAL A 120 2.39 7.74 -0.56
CA VAL A 120 3.33 7.10 0.37
C VAL A 120 3.44 7.83 1.71
N GLY A 121 3.26 9.16 1.72
CA GLY A 121 3.46 9.98 2.92
C GLY A 121 2.16 10.42 3.61
N GLU A 122 1.09 10.64 2.84
CA GLU A 122 -0.13 11.31 3.33
C GLU A 122 -1.36 10.38 3.28
N ASN A 123 -1.38 9.41 2.37
CA ASN A 123 -2.58 8.58 2.14
C ASN A 123 -2.30 7.08 2.17
N VAL A 124 -1.50 6.62 3.15
CA VAL A 124 -1.09 5.21 3.28
C VAL A 124 -2.29 4.27 3.44
N ALA A 125 -3.33 4.71 4.14
CA ALA A 125 -4.58 3.96 4.23
C ALA A 125 -5.20 3.75 2.84
N ASN A 126 -5.30 4.82 2.02
CA ASN A 126 -5.85 4.70 0.67
C ASN A 126 -4.95 3.85 -0.24
N LEU A 127 -3.62 3.91 -0.05
CA LEU A 127 -2.66 3.09 -0.79
C LEU A 127 -2.90 1.59 -0.53
N LEU A 128 -3.09 1.21 0.74
CA LEU A 128 -3.45 -0.16 1.13
C LEU A 128 -4.77 -0.59 0.47
N ASN A 129 -5.79 0.26 0.52
CA ASN A 129 -7.10 -0.03 -0.10
C ASN A 129 -6.98 -0.21 -1.63
N LEU A 130 -6.29 0.72 -2.29
CA LEU A 130 -6.11 0.70 -3.74
C LEU A 130 -5.34 -0.55 -4.20
N ALA A 131 -4.32 -0.95 -3.45
CA ALA A 131 -3.57 -2.18 -3.73
C ALA A 131 -4.50 -3.41 -3.76
N MET A 132 -5.42 -3.53 -2.79
CA MET A 132 -6.39 -4.61 -2.73
C MET A 132 -7.40 -4.54 -3.89
N VAL A 133 -7.93 -3.36 -4.19
CA VAL A 133 -8.90 -3.17 -5.29
C VAL A 133 -8.29 -3.51 -6.65
N VAL A 134 -7.07 -3.04 -6.93
CA VAL A 134 -6.38 -3.33 -8.20
C VAL A 134 -6.07 -4.81 -8.32
N ALA A 135 -5.65 -5.46 -7.23
CA ALA A 135 -5.43 -6.90 -7.21
C ALA A 135 -6.73 -7.69 -7.45
N ALA A 136 -7.87 -7.22 -6.92
CA ALA A 136 -9.18 -7.82 -7.14
C ALA A 136 -9.57 -7.77 -8.62
N LEU A 137 -9.36 -6.63 -9.28
CA LEU A 137 -9.61 -6.48 -10.72
C LEU A 137 -8.73 -7.42 -11.55
N ALA A 138 -7.46 -7.58 -11.19
CA ALA A 138 -6.57 -8.53 -11.86
C ALA A 138 -7.07 -9.98 -11.72
N ALA A 139 -7.52 -10.37 -10.52
CA ALA A 139 -8.09 -11.69 -10.27
C ALA A 139 -9.40 -11.92 -11.04
N LEU A 140 -10.23 -10.88 -11.18
CA LEU A 140 -11.50 -10.92 -11.93
C LEU A 140 -11.24 -11.14 -13.43
N LEU A 141 -10.30 -10.39 -14.01
CA LEU A 141 -9.90 -10.60 -15.40
C LEU A 141 -9.31 -12.01 -15.62
N GLY A 142 -8.53 -12.50 -14.66
CA GLY A 142 -8.05 -13.88 -14.67
C GLY A 142 -9.20 -14.90 -14.67
N TRP A 143 -10.26 -14.68 -13.88
CA TRP A 143 -11.45 -15.53 -13.86
C TRP A 143 -12.20 -15.52 -15.20
N VAL A 144 -12.41 -14.34 -15.79
CA VAL A 144 -12.99 -14.20 -17.13
C VAL A 144 -12.15 -14.94 -18.18
N GLY A 145 -10.83 -14.96 -18.02
CA GLY A 145 -9.88 -15.73 -18.82
C GLY A 145 -9.77 -17.23 -18.48
N GLY A 146 -10.60 -17.76 -17.58
CA GLY A 146 -10.66 -19.20 -17.24
C GLY A 146 -9.91 -19.64 -15.98
N ALA A 147 -9.34 -18.72 -15.19
CA ALA A 147 -8.68 -19.06 -13.94
C ALA A 147 -9.69 -19.49 -12.87
N ARG A 148 -9.68 -20.79 -12.51
CA ARG A 148 -10.65 -21.41 -11.58
C ARG A 148 -10.82 -20.71 -10.23
N ARG A 149 -9.76 -20.07 -9.70
CA ARG A 149 -9.77 -19.40 -8.38
C ARG A 149 -9.93 -17.87 -8.46
N GLY A 150 -10.05 -17.29 -9.65
CA GLY A 150 -10.06 -15.83 -9.81
C GLY A 150 -11.26 -15.14 -9.15
N LEU A 151 -12.46 -15.74 -9.19
CA LEU A 151 -13.66 -15.20 -8.56
C LEU A 151 -13.53 -15.17 -7.03
N ALA A 152 -13.08 -16.27 -6.42
CA ALA A 152 -12.85 -16.34 -4.98
C ALA A 152 -11.80 -15.33 -4.52
N GLY A 153 -10.71 -15.18 -5.28
CA GLY A 153 -9.68 -14.17 -5.02
C GLY A 153 -10.22 -12.75 -5.12
N THR A 154 -11.06 -12.47 -6.12
CA THR A 154 -11.74 -11.16 -6.29
C THR A 154 -12.60 -10.83 -5.07
N VAL A 155 -13.48 -11.76 -4.67
CA VAL A 155 -14.38 -11.57 -3.52
C VAL A 155 -13.58 -11.34 -2.25
N ALA A 156 -12.57 -12.17 -1.99
CA ALA A 156 -11.71 -12.03 -0.80
C ALA A 156 -11.01 -10.67 -0.74
N LEU A 157 -10.45 -10.21 -1.86
CA LEU A 157 -9.75 -8.92 -1.93
C LEU A 157 -10.69 -7.72 -1.79
N LEU A 158 -11.91 -7.79 -2.35
CA LEU A 158 -12.92 -6.74 -2.18
C LEU A 158 -13.44 -6.67 -0.74
N ILE A 159 -13.64 -7.82 -0.08
CA ILE A 159 -13.98 -7.86 1.35
C ILE A 159 -12.85 -7.23 2.17
N ALA A 160 -11.60 -7.60 1.89
CA ALA A 160 -10.44 -7.04 2.59
C ALA A 160 -10.32 -5.51 2.38
N ALA A 161 -10.56 -5.02 1.16
CA ALA A 161 -10.62 -3.60 0.84
C ALA A 161 -11.73 -2.89 1.64
N GLY A 162 -12.94 -3.46 1.67
CA GLY A 162 -14.07 -2.95 2.44
C GLY A 162 -13.78 -2.89 3.94
N LEU A 163 -13.21 -3.96 4.52
CA LEU A 163 -12.81 -3.99 5.93
C LEU A 163 -11.68 -2.99 6.25
N ALA A 164 -10.80 -2.69 5.29
CA ALA A 164 -9.75 -1.69 5.50
C ALA A 164 -10.29 -0.25 5.54
N HIS A 165 -11.42 0.02 4.87
CA HIS A 165 -12.06 1.33 4.69
C HIS A 165 -13.59 1.25 4.89
N TRP A 166 -14.02 0.76 6.05
CA TRP A 166 -15.44 0.47 6.29
C TRP A 166 -16.31 1.72 6.55
N VAL A 167 -15.86 2.94 6.26
CA VAL A 167 -16.67 4.16 6.44
C VAL A 167 -18.03 4.14 5.75
N PHE A 168 -18.21 3.24 4.78
CA PHE A 168 -19.45 3.03 4.04
C PHE A 168 -20.08 1.63 4.24
N LEU A 169 -19.55 0.82 5.18
CA LEU A 169 -20.19 -0.41 5.68
C LEU A 169 -20.99 -0.06 6.94
#